data_AF-A0A537FB77-F1
#
_entry.id   AF-A0A537FB77-F1
#
_cell.length_a   1.000
_cell.length_b   1.000
_cell.length_c   1.000
_cell.angle_alpha   90.00
_cell.angle_beta   90.00
_cell.angle_gamma   90.00
#
_symmetry.space_group_name_H-M   'P 1'
#
loop_
_entity.id
_entity.type
_entity.pdbx_description
1 polymer ?
#
loop_
_entity_poly.entity_id
_entity_poly.type
_entity_poly.pdbx_seq_one_letter_code
_entity_poly.pdbx_strand_id
1 'polypeptide(L)'
;MIRQEWTQLHFPLFYFYDILHGLRVVTALGYGGDERTKDARDLLLSKRLPDGTWPMEATYLRSLRRNFVKDEKTGQWHSVREEGIELSNIYKSTGKVVEVPSIYSSIGEVGKANPWVTLNALRALRDKE
;
A
#
# COMPACT_ATOMS: atom_id res chain seq x y z
N MET A 1 15.27 -14.13 8.46
CA MET A 1 15.48 -12.80 7.85
C MET A 1 14.11 -12.26 7.45
N ILE A 2 13.78 -11.01 7.80
CA ILE A 2 12.48 -10.39 7.45
C ILE A 2 12.51 -9.98 5.97
N ARG A 3 11.42 -10.20 5.24
CA ARG A 3 11.28 -9.70 3.87
C ARG A 3 11.15 -8.19 3.90
N GLN A 4 11.99 -7.49 3.14
CA GLN A 4 12.01 -6.03 3.12
C GLN A 4 10.66 -5.40 2.73
N GLU A 5 9.88 -6.08 1.88
CA GLU A 5 8.53 -5.64 1.53
C GLU A 5 7.62 -5.49 2.76
N TRP A 6 7.77 -6.32 3.80
CA TRP A 6 6.91 -6.22 4.99
C TRP A 6 7.18 -4.97 5.82
N THR A 7 8.32 -4.30 5.62
CA THR A 7 8.72 -3.10 6.35
C THR A 7 8.46 -1.79 5.58
N GLN A 8 7.94 -1.87 4.35
CA GLN A 8 7.60 -0.71 3.55
C GLN A 8 6.14 -0.30 3.77
N LEU A 9 5.87 1.01 3.89
CA LEU A 9 4.52 1.55 4.03
C LEU A 9 3.81 1.61 2.68
N HIS A 10 2.92 0.65 2.42
CA HIS A 10 2.21 0.58 1.15
C HIS A 10 0.90 1.33 1.15
N PHE A 11 0.56 1.88 -0.01
CA PHE A 11 -0.82 2.25 -0.31
C PHE A 11 -1.13 2.03 -1.80
N PRO A 12 -2.35 1.57 -2.17
CA PRO A 12 -3.47 1.16 -1.31
C PRO A 12 -3.21 -0.13 -0.53
N LEU A 13 -3.83 -0.25 0.65
CA LEU A 13 -3.78 -1.43 1.51
C LEU A 13 -4.84 -2.44 1.06
N PHE A 14 -4.51 -3.28 0.08
CA PHE A 14 -5.45 -4.21 -0.56
C PHE A 14 -5.26 -5.67 -0.09
N TYR A 15 -4.26 -6.38 -0.63
CA TYR A 15 -3.98 -7.78 -0.28
C TYR A 15 -2.56 -8.00 0.26
N PHE A 16 -1.67 -7.04 0.05
CA PHE A 16 -0.33 -7.11 0.61
C PHE A 16 -0.32 -6.67 2.05
N TYR A 17 0.51 -7.36 2.83
CA TYR A 17 0.63 -7.16 4.25
C TYR A 17 1.99 -6.55 4.55
N ASP A 18 1.95 -5.44 5.28
CA ASP A 18 3.12 -4.76 5.82
C ASP A 18 2.87 -4.42 7.30
N ILE A 19 3.89 -3.85 7.95
CA ILE A 19 3.79 -3.41 9.35
C ILE A 19 2.60 -2.47 9.59
N LEU A 20 2.24 -1.61 8.63
CA LEU A 20 1.17 -0.63 8.82
C LEU A 20 -0.19 -1.33 8.79
N HIS A 21 -0.40 -2.26 7.87
CA HIS A 21 -1.59 -3.09 7.85
C HIS A 21 -1.76 -3.82 9.20
N GLY A 22 -0.70 -4.49 9.66
CA GLY A 22 -0.76 -5.24 10.91
C GLY A 22 -1.04 -4.38 12.13
N LEU A 23 -0.31 -3.26 12.27
CA LEU A 23 -0.52 -2.32 13.38
C LEU A 23 -1.93 -1.76 13.39
N ARG A 24 -2.49 -1.38 12.24
CA ARG A 24 -3.88 -0.88 12.17
C ARG A 24 -4.88 -1.88 12.74
N VAL A 25 -4.73 -3.17 12.39
CA VAL A 25 -5.66 -4.21 12.83
C VAL A 25 -5.53 -4.45 14.33
N VAL A 26 -4.31 -4.68 14.84
CA VAL A 26 -4.12 -4.96 16.28
C VAL A 26 -4.45 -3.76 17.15
N THR A 27 -4.12 -2.54 16.71
CA THR A 27 -4.51 -1.31 17.41
C THR A 27 -6.03 -1.13 17.42
N ALA A 28 -6.72 -1.39 16.31
CA ALA A 28 -8.19 -1.34 16.26
C ALA A 28 -8.83 -2.34 17.23
N LEU A 29 -8.23 -3.53 17.37
CA LEU A 29 -8.65 -4.55 18.34
C LEU A 29 -8.30 -4.20 19.80
N GLY A 30 -7.52 -3.15 20.04
CA GLY A 30 -7.14 -2.68 21.39
C GLY A 30 -5.79 -3.18 21.90
N TYR A 31 -5.00 -3.83 21.05
CA TYR A 31 -3.67 -4.35 21.38
C TYR A 31 -2.54 -3.45 20.89
N GLY A 32 -2.81 -2.17 20.62
CA GLY A 32 -1.81 -1.23 20.10
C GLY A 32 -0.66 -0.95 21.08
N GLY A 33 -0.88 -1.15 22.38
CA GLY A 33 0.14 -1.04 23.43
C GLY A 33 0.81 -2.36 23.81
N ASP A 34 0.46 -3.48 23.16
CA ASP A 34 1.05 -4.79 23.46
C ASP A 34 2.55 -4.78 23.11
N GLU A 35 3.40 -5.30 24.00
CA GLU A 35 4.87 -5.27 23.84
C GLU A 35 5.33 -5.91 22.52
N ARG A 36 4.59 -6.89 21.99
CA ARG A 36 4.92 -7.56 20.71
C ARG A 36 4.78 -6.63 19.51
N THR A 37 4.08 -5.50 19.65
CA THR A 37 3.93 -4.49 18.59
C THR A 37 5.04 -3.45 18.60
N LYS A 38 5.87 -3.41 19.66
CA LYS A 38 6.85 -2.36 19.91
C LYS A 38 7.77 -2.11 18.72
N ASP A 39 8.42 -3.15 18.20
CA ASP A 39 9.37 -3.01 17.10
C ASP A 39 8.72 -2.45 15.83
N ALA A 40 7.47 -2.85 15.54
CA ALA A 40 6.73 -2.33 14.40
C ALA A 40 6.31 -0.86 14.62
N ARG A 41 5.93 -0.48 15.85
CA ARG A 41 5.60 0.92 16.20
C ARG A 41 6.83 1.82 16.11
N ASP A 42 7.95 1.38 16.65
CA ASP A 42 9.22 2.12 16.59
C ASP A 42 9.65 2.30 15.12
N LEU A 43 9.54 1.24 14.32
CA LEU A 43 9.81 1.31 12.88
C LEU A 43 8.86 2.28 12.17
N LEU A 44 7.56 2.25 12.48
CA LEU A 44 6.61 3.21 11.93
C LEU A 44 6.98 4.65 12.33
N LEU A 45 7.28 4.91 13.61
CA LEU A 45 7.68 6.23 14.10
C LEU A 45 8.97 6.74 13.44
N SER A 46 9.96 5.88 13.24
CA SER A 46 11.22 6.25 12.56
C SER A 46 11.04 6.70 11.10
N LYS A 47 9.92 6.31 10.47
CA LYS A 47 9.58 6.69 9.09
C LYS A 47 8.78 8.01 9.01
N ARG A 48 8.48 8.64 10.15
CA ARG A 48 7.75 9.91 10.20
C ARG A 48 8.61 11.03 9.60
N LEU A 49 8.02 11.78 8.68
CA LEU A 49 8.66 12.93 8.05
C LEU A 49 8.71 14.14 9.01
N PRO A 50 9.58 15.14 8.76
CA PRO A 50 9.70 16.32 9.63
C PRO A 50 8.41 17.13 9.81
N ASP A 51 7.51 17.09 8.82
CA ASP A 51 6.20 17.75 8.88
C ASP A 51 5.14 16.91 9.64
N GLY A 52 5.54 15.78 10.21
CA GLY A 52 4.68 14.89 10.98
C GLY A 52 3.86 13.90 10.14
N THR A 53 4.05 13.86 8.82
CA THR A 53 3.38 12.93 7.90
C THR A 53 4.20 11.65 7.67
N TRP A 54 3.69 10.73 6.86
CA TRP A 54 4.41 9.51 6.45
C TRP A 54 4.49 9.38 4.93
N PRO A 55 5.61 8.86 4.40
CA PRO A 55 5.74 8.64 2.97
C PRO A 55 5.00 7.37 2.53
N MET A 56 4.53 7.35 1.28
CA MET A 56 4.19 6.09 0.61
C MET A 56 5.48 5.46 0.09
N GLU A 57 5.97 4.39 0.70
CA GLU A 57 7.27 3.80 0.33
C GLU A 57 7.17 2.80 -0.82
N ALA A 58 5.98 2.23 -1.01
CA ALA A 58 5.74 1.28 -2.09
C ALA A 58 4.26 1.20 -2.47
N THR A 59 4.02 0.63 -3.64
CA THR A 59 2.66 0.44 -4.15
C THR A 59 2.60 -0.76 -5.10
N TYR A 60 1.43 -1.37 -5.16
CA TYR A 60 1.18 -2.54 -6.00
C TYR A 60 0.20 -2.27 -7.13
N LEU A 61 -0.01 -1.01 -7.50
CA LEU A 61 -0.88 -0.63 -8.63
C LEU A 61 -0.56 -1.40 -9.91
N ARG A 62 0.71 -1.63 -10.19
CA ARG A 62 1.17 -2.36 -11.38
C ARG A 62 0.96 -3.88 -11.28
N SER A 63 0.57 -4.36 -10.11
CA SER A 63 0.14 -5.74 -9.86
C SER A 63 -1.39 -5.91 -9.88
N LEU A 64 -2.16 -4.81 -10.02
CA LEU A 64 -3.63 -4.84 -10.08
C LEU A 64 -4.10 -5.29 -11.48
N ARG A 65 -3.93 -6.58 -11.74
CA ARG A 65 -4.30 -7.27 -12.98
C ARG A 65 -5.82 -7.25 -13.20
N ARG A 66 -6.23 -7.43 -14.45
CA ARG A 66 -7.65 -7.60 -14.86
C ARG A 66 -8.58 -6.43 -14.48
N ASN A 67 -8.02 -5.22 -14.37
CA ASN A 67 -8.82 -4.01 -14.28
C ASN A 67 -9.37 -3.60 -15.64
N PHE A 68 -10.37 -2.73 -15.62
CA PHE A 68 -10.86 -2.04 -16.79
C PHE A 68 -10.44 -0.56 -16.74
N VAL A 69 -10.10 -0.02 -17.89
CA VAL A 69 -9.82 1.41 -18.08
C VAL A 69 -10.78 1.97 -19.11
N LYS A 70 -11.25 3.20 -18.86
CA LYS A 70 -12.12 3.91 -19.78
C LYS A 70 -11.25 4.76 -20.69
N ASP A 71 -11.37 4.54 -22.00
CA ASP A 71 -10.73 5.39 -22.98
C ASP A 71 -11.41 6.77 -22.94
N GLU A 72 -10.64 7.83 -22.64
CA GLU A 72 -11.20 9.18 -22.48
C GLU A 72 -11.70 9.79 -23.79
N LYS A 73 -11.20 9.34 -24.94
CA LYS A 73 -11.57 9.88 -26.26
C LYS A 73 -12.86 9.27 -26.78
N THR A 74 -13.04 7.96 -26.59
CA THR A 74 -14.17 7.19 -27.10
C THR A 74 -15.24 6.92 -26.05
N GLY A 75 -14.89 7.04 -24.77
CA GLY A 75 -15.75 6.72 -23.64
C GLY A 75 -15.96 5.21 -23.41
N GLN A 76 -15.33 4.34 -24.21
CA GLN A 76 -15.48 2.90 -24.11
C GLN A 76 -14.57 2.30 -23.03
N TRP A 77 -15.08 1.29 -22.34
CA TRP A 77 -14.30 0.50 -21.40
C TRP A 77 -13.55 -0.61 -22.12
N HIS A 78 -12.30 -0.84 -21.75
CA HIS A 78 -11.51 -1.97 -22.22
C HIS A 78 -10.66 -2.54 -21.09
N SER A 79 -10.27 -3.80 -21.22
CA SER A 79 -9.37 -4.44 -20.27
C SER A 79 -8.00 -3.75 -20.31
N VAL A 80 -7.45 -3.50 -19.13
CA VAL A 80 -6.09 -2.98 -18.98
C VAL A 80 -5.10 -3.90 -19.69
N ARG A 81 -4.15 -3.29 -20.41
CA ARG A 81 -3.08 -4.03 -21.07
C ARG A 81 -2.06 -4.53 -20.06
N GLU A 82 -1.69 -5.79 -20.22
CA GLU A 82 -0.68 -6.48 -19.41
C GLU A 82 0.41 -7.05 -20.32
N GLU A 83 1.66 -7.00 -19.88
CA GLU A 83 2.81 -7.53 -20.62
C GLU A 83 3.54 -8.59 -19.79
N GLY A 84 3.95 -9.69 -20.43
CA GLY A 84 4.76 -10.74 -19.79
C GLY A 84 4.01 -11.57 -18.73
N ILE A 85 2.69 -11.66 -18.83
CA ILE A 85 1.86 -12.37 -17.85
C ILE A 85 1.81 -13.87 -18.14
N GLU A 86 2.28 -14.66 -17.18
CA GLU A 86 2.14 -16.12 -17.13
C GLU A 86 0.79 -16.44 -16.47
N LEU A 87 -0.24 -16.72 -17.28
CA LEU A 87 -1.60 -17.01 -16.78
C LEU A 87 -1.68 -18.31 -15.96
N SER A 88 -0.74 -19.23 -16.18
CA SER A 88 -0.63 -20.52 -15.48
C SER A 88 -0.30 -20.35 -13.98
N ASN A 89 0.42 -19.28 -13.61
CA ASN A 89 0.78 -18.96 -12.24
C ASN A 89 0.90 -17.46 -12.01
N ILE A 90 -0.25 -16.82 -11.78
CA ILE A 90 -0.35 -15.37 -11.63
C ILE A 90 0.47 -14.82 -10.46
N TYR A 91 0.70 -15.61 -9.42
CA TYR A 91 1.43 -15.21 -8.22
C TYR A 91 2.95 -15.17 -8.42
N LYS A 92 3.49 -15.96 -9.35
CA LYS A 92 4.92 -15.95 -9.71
C LYS A 92 5.23 -15.18 -10.99
N SER A 93 4.19 -14.81 -11.74
CA SER A 93 4.33 -14.06 -12.98
C SER A 93 4.96 -12.69 -12.73
N THR A 94 6.04 -12.41 -13.45
CA THR A 94 6.78 -11.14 -13.42
C THR A 94 6.18 -10.08 -14.35
N GLY A 95 5.11 -10.43 -15.07
CA GLY A 95 4.40 -9.50 -15.93
C GLY A 95 3.76 -8.37 -15.14
N LYS A 96 3.54 -7.25 -15.83
CA LYS A 96 3.06 -6.01 -15.24
C LYS A 96 1.86 -5.47 -15.98
N VAL A 97 1.00 -4.78 -15.23
CA VAL A 97 0.05 -3.85 -15.81
C VAL A 97 0.81 -2.68 -16.41
N VAL A 98 0.65 -2.48 -17.71
CA VAL A 98 1.32 -1.41 -18.46
C VAL A 98 0.54 -0.11 -18.31
N GLU A 99 -0.79 -0.22 -18.30
CA GLU A 99 -1.71 0.90 -18.21
C GLU A 99 -2.37 0.94 -16.83
N VAL A 100 -1.91 1.85 -15.97
CA VAL A 100 -2.50 2.04 -14.65
C VAL A 100 -3.71 2.98 -14.79
N PRO A 101 -4.93 2.56 -14.40
CA PRO A 101 -6.11 3.42 -14.47
C PRO A 101 -5.90 4.77 -13.77
N SER A 102 -6.41 5.85 -14.37
CA SER A 102 -6.20 7.23 -13.90
C SER A 102 -6.69 7.47 -12.48
N ILE A 103 -7.70 6.72 -11.99
CA ILE A 103 -8.13 6.78 -10.58
C ILE A 103 -6.98 6.53 -9.59
N TYR A 104 -5.96 5.80 -10.01
CA TYR A 104 -4.80 5.50 -9.17
C TYR A 104 -3.70 6.57 -9.26
N SER A 105 -3.77 7.54 -10.17
CA SER A 105 -2.82 8.66 -10.19
C SER A 105 -3.05 9.62 -9.00
N SER A 106 -4.28 9.68 -8.49
CA SER A 106 -4.64 10.56 -7.38
C SER A 106 -4.32 9.99 -5.99
N ILE A 107 -3.82 8.76 -5.88
CA ILE A 107 -3.63 8.11 -4.58
C ILE A 107 -2.25 8.38 -3.97
N GLY A 108 -1.34 9.01 -4.71
CA GLY A 108 -0.04 9.48 -4.26
C GLY A 108 1.14 8.97 -5.08
N GLU A 109 2.33 9.47 -4.72
CA GLU A 109 3.60 9.15 -5.37
C GLU A 109 4.53 8.43 -4.39
N VAL A 110 5.22 7.38 -4.88
CA VAL A 110 6.18 6.64 -4.05
C VAL A 110 7.33 7.56 -3.64
N GLY A 111 7.71 7.54 -2.37
CA GLY A 111 8.73 8.38 -1.76
C GLY A 111 8.23 9.76 -1.28
N LYS A 112 6.97 10.11 -1.52
CA LYS A 112 6.37 11.38 -1.06
C LYS A 112 5.43 11.15 0.12
N ALA A 113 5.24 12.20 0.92
CA ALA A 113 4.20 12.26 1.94
C ALA A 113 2.85 11.86 1.34
N ASN A 114 2.12 10.99 2.03
CA ASN A 114 0.86 10.46 1.54
C ASN A 114 -0.25 10.60 2.59
N PRO A 115 -1.39 11.23 2.27
CA PRO A 115 -2.46 11.48 3.24
C PRO A 115 -3.09 10.17 3.75
N TRP A 116 -3.18 9.15 2.91
CA TRP A 116 -3.77 7.87 3.29
C TRP A 116 -2.83 7.05 4.17
N VAL A 117 -1.54 7.01 3.85
CA VAL A 117 -0.54 6.39 4.73
C VAL A 117 -0.50 7.13 6.07
N THR A 118 -0.50 8.46 6.04
CA THR A 118 -0.48 9.30 7.23
C THR A 118 -1.69 9.05 8.13
N LEU A 119 -2.91 9.08 7.58
CA LEU A 119 -4.13 8.79 8.34
C LEU A 119 -4.08 7.41 9.00
N ASN A 120 -3.58 6.42 8.28
CA ASN A 120 -3.47 5.05 8.77
C ASN A 120 -2.37 4.91 9.84
N ALA A 121 -1.25 5.61 9.70
CA ALA A 121 -0.18 5.66 10.68
C ALA A 121 -0.68 6.30 11.99
N LEU A 122 -1.38 7.44 11.89
CA LEU A 122 -1.99 8.10 13.05
C LEU A 122 -3.00 7.19 13.77
N ARG A 123 -3.81 6.44 13.02
CA ARG A 123 -4.74 5.46 13.60
C ARG A 123 -4.02 4.28 14.27
N ALA A 124 -2.93 3.81 13.66
CA ALA A 124 -2.12 2.71 14.17
C ALA A 124 -1.35 3.09 15.44
N LEU A 125 -0.97 4.36 15.58
CA LEU A 125 -0.25 4.91 16.72
C LEU A 125 -1.16 5.47 17.81
N ARG A 126 -2.48 5.46 17.61
CA ARG A 126 -3.43 5.93 18.62
C ARG A 126 -3.39 5.01 19.83
N ASP A 127 -2.99 5.55 20.97
CA ASP A 127 -3.14 4.87 22.25
C ASP A 127 -4.64 4.84 22.62
N LYS A 128 -5.13 3.70 23.12
CA LYS A 128 -6.41 3.68 23.83
C LYS A 128 -6.11 4.24 25.22
N GLU A 129 -6.65 5.43 25.51
CA GLU A 129 -6.91 5.83 26.91
C GLU A 129 -7.81 4.79 27.60
#